data_AF-A0A7X6VDT2-F1
#
_entry.id   AF-A0A7X6VDT2-F1
#
_cell.length_a   1.000
_cell.length_b   1.000
_cell.length_c   1.000
_cell.angle_alpha   90.00
_cell.angle_beta   90.00
_cell.angle_gamma   90.00
#
_symmetry.space_group_name_H-M   'P 1'
#
loop_
_entity.id
_entity.type
_entity.pdbx_description
1 polymer ?
#
loop_
_entity_poly.entity_id
_entity_poly.type
_entity_poly.pdbx_seq_one_letter_code
_entity_poly.pdbx_strand_id
1 'polypeptide(L)'
;MEYLVLWEVSKKQRYIFASNKLVENKGASYIIEYITEELPGEGYRGNLIYGGGGGSLYRFPDEAAAREFVGEISKEVLVNYPGIEVFMVTQPYDAQKPINQTIQEVYQKLGKKKGQRKHSGYQISFGIERRCEATGFPASFIVKDDKDKKYVSCELHTKQANSKNSTGKLKRLVPDERLLKQFEELKDEEKNYMALVNIDGNRMGKMFNDLLSYFDFSQGNIEEKNEEYIRAVKKLSDNVKIAYENAFIHMNVPLDS
;
A
#
# COMPACT_ATOMS: atom_id res chain seq x y z
N MET A 1 -7.31 11.58 25.77
CA MET A 1 -8.24 11.07 24.75
C MET A 1 -7.38 10.58 23.61
N GLU A 2 -7.39 9.28 23.34
CA GLU A 2 -6.56 8.67 22.32
C GLU A 2 -7.10 8.97 20.92
N TYR A 3 -6.31 8.71 19.89
CA TYR A 3 -6.71 8.90 18.50
C TYR A 3 -6.33 7.69 17.64
N LEU A 4 -7.26 7.30 16.76
CA LEU A 4 -7.00 6.34 15.70
C LEU A 4 -6.67 7.05 14.40
N VAL A 5 -5.66 6.54 13.69
CA VAL A 5 -5.30 6.95 12.34
C VAL A 5 -5.42 5.76 11.42
N LEU A 6 -6.34 5.81 10.46
CA LEU A 6 -6.40 4.85 9.36
C LEU A 6 -5.88 5.50 8.10
N TRP A 7 -4.98 4.81 7.42
CA TRP A 7 -4.53 5.22 6.12
C TRP A 7 -4.49 4.08 5.12
N GLU A 8 -4.61 4.42 3.85
CA GLU A 8 -4.62 3.49 2.73
C GLU A 8 -3.99 4.15 1.50
N VAL A 9 -3.07 3.43 0.85
CA VAL A 9 -2.63 3.74 -0.51
C VAL A 9 -3.77 3.35 -1.45
N SER A 10 -4.24 4.26 -2.30
CA SER A 10 -5.31 4.00 -3.28
C SER A 10 -4.75 3.59 -4.64
N LYS A 11 -5.59 2.93 -5.45
CA LYS A 11 -5.30 2.61 -6.86
C LYS A 11 -3.95 1.92 -7.11
N LYS A 12 -3.50 1.06 -6.19
CA LYS A 12 -2.21 0.32 -6.27
C LYS A 12 -2.00 -0.36 -7.62
N GLN A 13 -3.01 -1.07 -8.09
CA GLN A 13 -2.97 -1.78 -9.38
C GLN A 13 -2.69 -0.82 -10.54
N ARG A 14 -3.37 0.34 -10.57
CA ARG A 14 -3.12 1.37 -11.58
C ARG A 14 -1.73 1.98 -11.46
N TYR A 15 -1.22 2.18 -10.25
CA TYR A 15 0.13 2.71 -10.04
C TYR A 15 1.20 1.70 -10.46
N ILE A 16 1.06 0.42 -10.09
CA ILE A 16 2.02 -0.64 -10.45
C ILE A 16 2.04 -0.84 -11.96
N PHE A 17 0.87 -1.04 -12.58
CA PHE A 17 0.75 -1.38 -14.00
C PHE A 17 0.51 -0.17 -14.91
N ALA A 18 0.96 1.01 -14.49
CA ALA A 18 0.97 2.19 -15.35
C ALA A 18 1.93 2.04 -16.55
N SER A 19 2.81 1.05 -16.52
CA SER A 19 3.77 0.74 -17.58
C SER A 19 3.78 -0.74 -17.95
N ASN A 20 4.22 -1.03 -19.17
CA ASN A 20 4.47 -2.37 -19.68
C ASN A 20 5.92 -2.88 -19.40
N LYS A 21 6.76 -2.07 -18.74
CA LYS A 21 8.12 -2.47 -18.36
C LYS A 21 8.17 -3.08 -16.96
N LEU A 22 8.70 -4.29 -16.86
CA LEU A 22 8.76 -5.04 -15.60
C LEU A 22 9.65 -4.37 -14.56
N VAL A 23 10.73 -3.71 -15.00
CA VAL A 23 11.63 -2.92 -14.15
C VAL A 23 10.86 -1.80 -13.41
N GLU A 24 9.94 -1.14 -14.11
CA GLU A 24 9.12 -0.06 -13.54
C GLU A 24 8.04 -0.61 -12.60
N ASN A 25 7.46 -1.75 -12.94
CA ASN A 25 6.47 -2.44 -12.11
C ASN A 25 7.10 -2.95 -10.79
N LYS A 26 8.34 -3.49 -10.85
CA LYS A 26 9.12 -3.88 -9.67
C LYS A 26 9.38 -2.68 -8.76
N GLY A 27 9.83 -1.56 -9.33
CA GLY A 27 10.05 -0.33 -8.57
C GLY A 27 8.76 0.23 -7.96
N ALA A 28 7.65 0.20 -8.69
CA ALA A 28 6.35 0.61 -8.18
C ALA A 28 5.85 -0.27 -7.02
N SER A 29 6.03 -1.59 -7.13
CA SER A 29 5.70 -2.54 -6.05
C SER A 29 6.55 -2.28 -4.81
N TYR A 30 7.87 -2.10 -4.99
CA TYR A 30 8.78 -1.75 -3.89
C TYR A 30 8.34 -0.46 -3.20
N ILE A 31 7.99 0.60 -3.96
CA ILE A 31 7.56 1.88 -3.40
C ILE A 31 6.31 1.70 -2.51
N ILE A 32 5.30 0.95 -2.97
CA ILE A 32 4.09 0.72 -2.17
C ILE A 32 4.41 -0.04 -0.89
N GLU A 33 5.26 -1.06 -0.97
CA GLU A 33 5.68 -1.83 0.19
C GLU A 33 6.47 -0.97 1.18
N TYR A 34 7.46 -0.23 0.69
CA TYR A 34 8.25 0.71 1.49
C TYR A 34 7.37 1.73 2.20
N ILE A 35 6.47 2.42 1.47
CA ILE A 35 5.58 3.43 2.06
C ILE A 35 4.71 2.83 3.16
N THR A 36 4.24 1.60 3.00
CA THR A 36 3.27 1.02 3.94
C THR A 36 3.90 0.28 5.10
N GLU A 37 5.10 -0.27 4.93
CA GLU A 37 5.77 -1.12 5.93
C GLU A 37 7.02 -0.48 6.56
N GLU A 38 7.79 0.33 5.83
CA GLU A 38 9.10 0.85 6.26
C GLU A 38 9.10 2.36 6.54
N LEU A 39 8.39 3.16 5.74
CA LEU A 39 8.34 4.62 5.85
C LEU A 39 7.85 5.14 7.21
N PRO A 40 6.83 4.53 7.86
CA PRO A 40 6.48 4.86 9.24
C PRO A 40 7.63 4.67 10.23
N GLY A 41 8.72 4.00 9.88
CA GLY A 41 9.88 3.87 10.76
C GLY A 41 9.63 3.08 12.06
N GLU A 42 10.71 2.87 12.81
CA GLU A 42 10.67 2.13 14.08
C GLU A 42 9.89 2.86 15.18
N GLY A 43 9.93 4.19 15.19
CA GLY A 43 9.30 5.02 16.22
C GLY A 43 7.78 4.84 16.31
N TYR A 44 7.13 4.52 15.18
CA TYR A 44 5.68 4.35 15.11
C TYR A 44 5.22 2.87 15.16
N ARG A 45 6.14 1.91 15.33
CA ARG A 45 5.78 0.48 15.41
C ARG A 45 4.93 0.14 16.64
N GLY A 46 5.15 0.83 17.76
CA GLY A 46 4.35 0.66 18.98
C GLY A 46 2.90 1.10 18.79
N ASN A 47 2.65 2.03 17.86
CA ASN A 47 1.33 2.58 17.56
C ASN A 47 0.53 1.69 16.60
N LEU A 48 1.18 0.76 15.89
CA LEU A 48 0.52 -0.09 14.88
C LEU A 48 -0.41 -1.13 15.52
N ILE A 49 -1.71 -1.00 15.24
CA ILE A 49 -2.73 -2.02 15.58
C ILE A 49 -2.65 -3.15 14.54
N TYR A 50 -2.79 -2.83 13.26
CA TYR A 50 -2.58 -3.78 12.16
C TYR A 50 -2.19 -3.06 10.87
N GLY A 51 -1.52 -3.79 9.99
CA GLY A 51 -1.16 -3.34 8.65
C GLY A 51 -1.25 -4.48 7.65
N GLY A 52 -1.83 -4.20 6.48
CA GLY A 52 -1.99 -5.23 5.46
C GLY A 52 -2.72 -4.71 4.22
N GLY A 53 -2.44 -5.34 3.08
CA GLY A 53 -3.11 -5.02 1.81
C GLY A 53 -2.97 -3.55 1.40
N GLY A 54 -1.91 -2.86 1.85
CA GLY A 54 -1.54 -1.46 1.66
C GLY A 54 -2.43 -0.41 2.33
N GLY A 55 -2.96 -0.73 3.51
CA GLY A 55 -3.42 0.23 4.51
C GLY A 55 -3.05 -0.24 5.91
N SER A 56 -3.09 0.66 6.89
CA SER A 56 -2.82 0.33 8.30
C SER A 56 -3.63 1.20 9.26
N LEU A 57 -3.87 0.66 10.45
CA LEU A 57 -4.51 1.36 11.55
C LEU A 57 -3.50 1.57 12.69
N TYR A 58 -3.37 2.81 13.13
CA TYR A 58 -2.50 3.23 14.22
C TYR A 58 -3.32 3.81 15.38
N ARG A 59 -2.79 3.67 16.59
CA ARG A 59 -3.30 4.28 17.83
C ARG A 59 -2.28 5.23 18.41
N PHE A 60 -2.71 6.45 18.72
CA PHE A 60 -1.89 7.51 19.29
C PHE A 60 -2.44 7.99 20.64
N PRO A 61 -1.58 8.44 21.55
CA PRO A 61 -2.00 8.88 22.89
C PRO A 61 -2.88 10.15 22.85
N ASP A 62 -2.68 11.00 21.85
CA ASP A 62 -3.41 12.27 21.70
C ASP A 62 -3.47 12.73 20.24
N GLU A 63 -4.21 13.83 20.02
CA GLU A 63 -4.41 14.41 18.70
C GLU A 63 -3.12 14.99 18.10
N ALA A 64 -2.23 15.53 18.91
CA ALA A 64 -1.01 16.16 18.43
C ALA A 64 -0.08 15.11 17.81
N ALA A 65 0.13 13.99 18.50
CA ALA A 65 0.90 12.86 18.00
C ALA A 65 0.28 12.26 16.72
N ALA A 66 -1.05 12.14 16.66
CA ALA A 66 -1.75 11.66 15.46
C ALA A 66 -1.58 12.63 14.27
N ARG A 67 -1.63 13.94 14.52
CA ARG A 67 -1.44 14.97 13.48
C ARG A 67 0.00 15.05 13.00
N GLU A 68 0.97 14.91 13.89
CA GLU A 68 2.39 14.84 13.57
C GLU A 68 2.66 13.67 12.62
N PHE A 69 2.24 12.46 12.99
CA PHE A 69 2.35 11.27 12.13
C PHE A 69 1.72 11.48 10.75
N VAL A 70 0.48 11.97 10.70
CA VAL A 70 -0.21 12.26 9.43
C VAL A 70 0.56 13.29 8.60
N GLY A 71 1.06 14.36 9.23
CA GLY A 71 1.79 15.43 8.58
C GLY A 71 3.12 14.97 7.98
N GLU A 72 3.93 14.28 8.78
CA GLU A 72 5.25 13.76 8.35
C GLU A 72 5.09 12.79 7.18
N ILE A 73 4.26 11.75 7.36
CA ILE A 73 4.12 10.69 6.37
C ILE A 73 3.45 11.22 5.09
N SER A 74 2.41 12.05 5.20
CA SER A 74 1.75 12.59 4.00
C SER A 74 2.66 13.52 3.21
N LYS A 75 3.46 14.35 3.89
CA LYS A 75 4.44 15.23 3.24
C LYS A 75 5.50 14.43 2.52
N GLU A 76 6.05 13.42 3.17
CA GLU A 76 7.08 12.54 2.59
C GLU A 76 6.56 11.83 1.33
N VAL A 77 5.35 11.25 1.39
CA VAL A 77 4.70 10.62 0.23
C VAL A 77 4.48 11.63 -0.91
N LEU A 78 3.94 12.82 -0.60
CA LEU A 78 3.63 13.83 -1.61
C LEU A 78 4.87 14.39 -2.31
N VAL A 79 5.99 14.53 -1.59
CA VAL A 79 7.22 15.11 -2.13
C VAL A 79 8.04 14.09 -2.91
N ASN A 80 8.23 12.88 -2.36
CA ASN A 80 9.21 11.94 -2.88
C ASN A 80 8.62 10.80 -3.72
N TYR A 81 7.30 10.59 -3.66
CA TYR A 81 6.64 9.46 -4.33
C TYR A 81 5.51 9.95 -5.26
N PRO A 82 5.86 10.65 -6.36
CA PRO A 82 4.88 11.17 -7.32
C PRO A 82 4.02 10.06 -7.92
N GLY A 83 2.73 10.34 -8.08
CA GLY A 83 1.74 9.41 -8.61
C GLY A 83 1.09 8.49 -7.56
N ILE A 84 1.66 8.40 -6.35
CA ILE A 84 1.02 7.71 -5.23
C ILE A 84 -0.14 8.54 -4.70
N GLU A 85 -1.30 7.90 -4.54
CA GLU A 85 -2.47 8.49 -3.91
C GLU A 85 -2.66 7.84 -2.54
N VAL A 86 -2.58 8.63 -1.47
CA VAL A 86 -2.77 8.16 -0.08
C VAL A 86 -3.94 8.89 0.56
N PHE A 87 -4.79 8.13 1.24
CA PHE A 87 -5.88 8.67 2.06
C PHE A 87 -5.61 8.36 3.52
N MET A 88 -5.63 9.39 4.36
CA MET A 88 -5.50 9.27 5.82
C MET A 88 -6.72 9.90 6.48
N VAL A 89 -7.21 9.29 7.56
CA VAL A 89 -8.28 9.83 8.42
C VAL A 89 -7.91 9.66 9.88
N THR A 90 -8.29 10.65 10.69
CA THR A 90 -8.11 10.63 12.14
C THR A 90 -9.48 10.57 12.84
N GLN A 91 -9.56 9.88 13.97
CA GLN A 91 -10.76 9.73 14.78
C GLN A 91 -10.41 9.72 16.26
N PRO A 92 -11.09 10.52 17.11
CA PRO A 92 -10.96 10.40 18.56
C PRO A 92 -11.43 9.03 19.05
N TYR A 93 -10.67 8.44 19.96
CA TYR A 93 -10.94 7.15 20.58
C TYR A 93 -10.98 7.27 22.10
N ASP A 94 -12.13 6.89 22.64
CA ASP A 94 -12.38 6.81 24.07
C ASP A 94 -12.25 5.36 24.50
N ALA A 95 -11.24 5.05 25.33
CA ALA A 95 -10.95 3.70 25.80
C ALA A 95 -12.12 3.10 26.62
N GLN A 96 -13.00 3.96 27.16
CA GLN A 96 -14.20 3.56 27.88
C GLN A 96 -15.35 3.14 26.96
N LYS A 97 -15.18 3.26 25.64
CA LYS A 97 -16.16 2.83 24.63
C LYS A 97 -15.64 1.65 23.83
N PRO A 98 -16.54 0.78 23.31
CA PRO A 98 -16.14 -0.31 22.44
C PRO A 98 -15.37 0.18 21.21
N ILE A 99 -14.14 -0.31 21.02
CA ILE A 99 -13.25 0.11 19.93
C ILE A 99 -13.82 -0.22 18.55
N ASN A 100 -14.64 -1.26 18.44
CA ASN A 100 -15.26 -1.69 17.19
C ASN A 100 -16.12 -0.60 16.55
N GLN A 101 -16.86 0.17 17.35
CA GLN A 101 -17.64 1.30 16.87
C GLN A 101 -16.72 2.37 16.26
N THR A 102 -15.64 2.70 16.97
CA THR A 102 -14.65 3.67 16.52
C THR A 102 -13.96 3.23 15.23
N ILE A 103 -13.62 1.94 15.10
CA ILE A 103 -13.04 1.37 13.87
C ILE A 103 -14.02 1.46 12.70
N GLN A 104 -15.30 1.12 12.91
CA GLN A 104 -16.32 1.25 11.87
C GLN A 104 -16.47 2.70 11.40
N GLU A 105 -16.51 3.66 12.33
CA GLU A 105 -16.56 5.09 12.03
C GLU A 105 -15.36 5.56 11.20
N VAL A 106 -14.15 5.13 11.59
CA VAL A 106 -12.91 5.42 10.88
C VAL A 106 -12.96 4.92 9.45
N TYR A 107 -13.41 3.69 9.21
CA TYR A 107 -13.56 3.13 7.87
C TYR A 107 -14.62 3.85 7.04
N GLN A 108 -15.75 4.22 7.65
CA GLN A 108 -16.77 5.02 6.98
C GLN A 108 -16.24 6.40 6.58
N LYS A 109 -15.47 7.06 7.46
CA LYS A 109 -14.80 8.33 7.16
C LYS A 109 -13.81 8.18 5.99
N LEU A 110 -13.00 7.12 5.99
CA LEU A 110 -12.08 6.83 4.90
C LEU A 110 -12.84 6.61 3.57
N GLY A 111 -13.91 5.82 3.59
CA GLY A 111 -14.77 5.57 2.43
C GLY A 111 -15.36 6.86 1.86
N LYS A 112 -15.91 7.73 2.71
CA LYS A 112 -16.42 9.06 2.31
C LYS A 112 -15.31 9.92 1.68
N LYS A 113 -14.12 9.96 2.28
CA LYS A 113 -12.97 10.73 1.77
C LYS A 113 -12.50 10.20 0.40
N LYS A 114 -12.45 8.88 0.23
CA LYS A 114 -12.12 8.19 -1.04
C LYS A 114 -13.16 8.44 -2.13
N GLY A 115 -14.44 8.60 -1.77
CA GLY A 115 -15.52 8.93 -2.70
C GLY A 115 -15.51 10.40 -3.13
N GLN A 116 -15.30 11.31 -2.18
CA GLN A 116 -15.30 12.76 -2.45
C GLN A 116 -14.09 13.23 -3.25
N ARG A 117 -12.91 12.66 -3.01
CA ARG A 117 -11.68 13.00 -3.75
C ARG A 117 -11.37 14.51 -3.81
N LYS A 118 -11.83 15.26 -2.80
CA LYS A 118 -11.87 16.73 -2.79
C LYS A 118 -10.51 17.38 -3.06
N HIS A 119 -9.43 16.73 -2.63
CA HIS A 119 -8.05 17.23 -2.75
C HIS A 119 -7.19 16.40 -3.72
N SER A 120 -7.78 15.52 -4.53
CA SER A 120 -7.02 14.72 -5.51
C SER A 120 -6.88 15.42 -6.86
N GLY A 121 -7.57 16.54 -7.09
CA GLY A 121 -7.45 17.33 -8.30
C GLY A 121 -6.30 18.32 -8.18
N TYR A 122 -5.31 18.21 -9.07
CA TYR A 122 -4.21 19.16 -9.20
C TYR A 122 -3.90 19.39 -10.67
N GLN A 123 -3.30 20.53 -10.99
CA GLN A 123 -2.85 20.81 -12.34
C GLN A 123 -1.68 19.88 -12.68
N ILE A 124 -1.89 19.00 -13.67
CA ILE A 124 -0.90 17.99 -14.07
C ILE A 124 0.12 18.56 -15.06
N SER A 125 -0.25 19.52 -15.90
CA SER A 125 0.57 20.05 -17.01
C SER A 125 0.12 21.47 -17.38
N PHE A 126 1.03 22.26 -17.94
CA PHE A 126 0.72 23.56 -18.57
C PHE A 126 0.46 23.45 -20.08
N GLY A 127 0.62 22.25 -20.67
CA GLY A 127 0.35 21.98 -22.09
C GLY A 127 1.51 22.34 -23.03
N ILE A 128 2.64 22.80 -22.49
CA ILE A 128 3.86 23.15 -23.24
C ILE A 128 4.94 22.07 -23.13
N GLU A 129 4.77 21.12 -22.21
CA GLU A 129 5.76 20.09 -21.92
C GLU A 129 5.66 18.91 -22.89
N ARG A 130 6.79 18.26 -23.16
CA ARG A 130 6.77 16.91 -23.73
C ARG A 130 6.13 15.96 -22.74
N ARG A 131 5.33 15.01 -23.22
CA ARG A 131 4.69 13.99 -22.39
C ARG A 131 5.55 12.75 -22.31
N CYS A 132 5.60 12.15 -21.13
CA CYS A 132 6.10 10.80 -20.94
C CYS A 132 5.13 9.81 -21.58
N GLU A 133 5.62 8.97 -22.50
CA GLU A 133 4.77 8.03 -23.24
C GLU A 133 4.07 7.02 -22.33
N ALA A 134 4.76 6.50 -21.31
CA ALA A 134 4.18 5.50 -20.41
C ALA A 134 3.11 6.07 -19.45
N THR A 135 3.36 7.24 -18.84
CA THR A 135 2.47 7.77 -17.79
C THR A 135 1.49 8.85 -18.27
N GLY A 136 1.75 9.46 -19.43
CA GLY A 136 1.01 10.62 -19.92
C GLY A 136 1.30 11.93 -19.18
N PHE A 137 2.10 11.90 -18.11
CA PHE A 137 2.51 13.08 -17.35
C PHE A 137 3.61 13.88 -18.05
N PRO A 138 3.81 15.17 -17.70
CA PRO A 138 4.93 15.93 -18.20
C PRO A 138 6.26 15.23 -17.94
N ALA A 139 7.11 15.23 -18.95
CA ALA A 139 8.47 14.75 -18.82
C ALA A 139 9.30 15.75 -18.02
N SER A 140 9.95 15.28 -16.97
CA SER A 140 10.89 16.06 -16.14
C SER A 140 12.33 15.64 -16.38
N PHE A 141 12.56 14.48 -17.02
CA PHE A 141 13.86 13.87 -17.23
C PHE A 141 14.03 13.40 -18.68
N ILE A 142 15.29 13.30 -19.12
CA ILE A 142 15.67 12.68 -20.39
C ILE A 142 16.60 11.50 -20.05
N VAL A 143 16.17 10.29 -20.37
CA VAL A 143 16.92 9.05 -20.13
C VAL A 143 17.41 8.51 -21.47
N LYS A 144 18.65 8.00 -21.52
CA LYS A 144 19.18 7.30 -22.71
C LYS A 144 18.82 5.82 -22.63
N ASP A 145 18.19 5.30 -23.68
CA ASP A 145 17.82 3.89 -23.80
C ASP A 145 18.40 3.34 -25.11
N ASP A 146 19.47 2.54 -25.01
CA ASP A 146 20.30 1.85 -26.02
C ASP A 146 20.79 2.62 -27.27
N LYS A 147 20.04 3.60 -27.80
CA LYS A 147 20.39 4.58 -28.85
C LYS A 147 19.50 5.84 -28.91
N ASP A 148 18.33 5.85 -28.24
CA ASP A 148 17.36 6.95 -28.30
C ASP A 148 17.22 7.72 -26.98
N LYS A 149 16.81 8.99 -27.08
CA LYS A 149 16.44 9.83 -25.92
C LYS A 149 14.97 9.61 -25.61
N LYS A 150 14.67 9.11 -24.41
CA LYS A 150 13.30 9.00 -23.89
C LYS A 150 13.00 10.12 -22.91
N TYR A 151 11.81 10.69 -23.04
CA TYR A 151 11.28 11.72 -22.16
C TYR A 151 10.47 11.07 -21.06
N VAL A 152 10.88 11.26 -19.80
CA VAL A 152 10.42 10.48 -18.66
C VAL A 152 9.85 11.40 -17.59
N SER A 153 8.67 11.06 -17.05
CA SER A 153 8.05 11.80 -15.96
C SER A 153 8.75 11.52 -14.62
N CYS A 154 8.54 12.40 -13.64
CA CYS A 154 9.09 12.19 -12.30
C CYS A 154 8.64 10.86 -11.68
N GLU A 155 7.35 10.49 -11.84
CA GLU A 155 6.82 9.18 -11.41
C GLU A 155 7.62 8.02 -11.99
N LEU A 156 7.78 7.99 -13.31
CA LEU A 156 8.43 6.86 -13.97
C LEU A 156 9.92 6.78 -13.59
N HIS A 157 10.58 7.94 -13.50
CA HIS A 157 11.97 8.03 -13.06
C HIS A 157 12.13 7.50 -11.62
N THR A 158 11.25 7.88 -10.69
CA THR A 158 11.27 7.38 -9.32
C THR A 158 11.06 5.87 -9.26
N LYS A 159 10.16 5.30 -10.08
CA LYS A 159 9.99 3.84 -10.18
C LYS A 159 11.25 3.16 -10.70
N GLN A 160 11.87 3.68 -11.77
CA GLN A 160 13.12 3.13 -12.31
C GLN A 160 14.27 3.18 -11.30
N ALA A 161 14.43 4.29 -10.58
CA ALA A 161 15.47 4.43 -9.55
C ALA A 161 15.30 3.40 -8.42
N ASN A 162 14.05 3.06 -8.09
CA ASN A 162 13.73 2.10 -7.03
C ASN A 162 13.62 0.64 -7.52
N SER A 163 13.82 0.35 -8.81
CA SER A 163 13.66 -1.01 -9.34
C SER A 163 14.74 -1.99 -8.86
N LYS A 164 15.91 -1.47 -8.49
CA LYS A 164 17.03 -2.22 -7.93
C LYS A 164 16.92 -2.35 -6.41
N ASN A 165 16.09 -1.52 -5.80
CA ASN A 165 15.80 -1.62 -4.38
C ASN A 165 14.87 -2.81 -4.18
N SER A 166 15.05 -3.50 -3.05
CA SER A 166 14.23 -4.63 -2.67
C SER A 166 14.23 -4.69 -1.16
N THR A 167 13.04 -4.73 -0.58
CA THR A 167 12.85 -4.96 0.86
C THR A 167 13.32 -6.37 1.19
N GLY A 168 13.61 -6.63 2.48
CA GLY A 168 13.95 -7.99 2.93
C GLY A 168 12.86 -9.03 2.62
N LYS A 169 11.61 -8.57 2.51
CA LYS A 169 10.44 -9.38 2.15
C LYS A 169 10.40 -9.67 0.64
N LEU A 170 10.57 -8.68 -0.23
CA LEU A 170 10.54 -8.90 -1.68
C LEU A 170 11.67 -9.86 -2.14
N LYS A 171 12.87 -9.77 -1.57
CA LYS A 171 13.97 -10.73 -1.83
C LYS A 171 13.62 -12.17 -1.43
N ARG A 172 12.86 -12.33 -0.34
CA ARG A 172 12.44 -13.64 0.16
C ARG A 172 11.37 -14.26 -0.71
N LEU A 173 10.46 -13.44 -1.23
CA LEU A 173 9.32 -13.89 -2.03
C LEU A 173 9.72 -14.26 -3.47
N VAL A 174 10.69 -13.56 -4.05
CA VAL A 174 11.17 -13.80 -5.43
C VAL A 174 12.69 -14.01 -5.41
N PRO A 175 13.17 -15.24 -5.12
CA PRO A 175 14.60 -15.53 -5.00
C PRO A 175 15.33 -15.62 -6.34
N ASP A 176 14.64 -15.91 -7.46
CA ASP A 176 15.25 -16.00 -8.79
C ASP A 176 15.02 -14.69 -9.58
N GLU A 177 16.10 -13.98 -9.92
CA GLU A 177 16.09 -12.73 -10.68
C GLU A 177 16.14 -12.95 -12.21
N ARG A 178 15.61 -14.06 -12.74
CA ARG A 178 15.32 -14.20 -14.19
C ARG A 178 14.15 -13.29 -14.62
N LEU A 179 14.22 -12.03 -14.23
CA LEU A 179 13.26 -10.99 -14.51
C LEU A 179 13.51 -10.51 -15.93
N LEU A 180 12.62 -10.95 -16.83
CA LEU A 180 12.45 -10.35 -18.13
C LEU A 180 12.31 -8.83 -17.97
N LYS A 181 12.83 -8.04 -18.91
CA LYS A 181 12.82 -6.58 -18.78
C LYS A 181 11.44 -6.01 -19.16
N GLN A 182 10.73 -6.68 -20.06
CA GLN A 182 9.47 -6.21 -20.64
C GLN A 182 8.50 -7.36 -20.88
N PHE A 183 7.20 -7.07 -20.88
CA PHE A 183 6.17 -8.06 -21.22
C PHE A 183 6.30 -8.63 -22.63
N GLU A 184 6.96 -7.92 -23.56
CA GLU A 184 7.17 -8.41 -24.92
C GLU A 184 8.12 -9.62 -24.97
N GLU A 185 9.03 -9.75 -24.00
CA GLU A 185 9.94 -10.89 -23.89
C GLU A 185 9.24 -12.18 -23.42
N LEU A 186 7.98 -12.08 -22.99
CA LEU A 186 7.12 -13.23 -22.64
C LEU A 186 6.32 -13.77 -23.83
N LYS A 187 6.41 -13.13 -25.01
CA LYS A 187 5.72 -13.61 -26.21
C LYS A 187 6.52 -14.72 -26.86
N ASP A 188 5.86 -15.85 -27.11
CA ASP A 188 6.40 -16.94 -27.92
C ASP A 188 5.74 -16.92 -29.31
N GLU A 189 6.43 -17.36 -30.36
CA GLU A 189 5.99 -17.20 -31.76
C GLU A 189 4.60 -17.82 -32.04
N GLU A 190 4.20 -18.83 -31.25
CA GLU A 190 2.91 -19.51 -31.37
C GLU A 190 1.82 -19.02 -30.40
N LYS A 191 2.16 -18.32 -29.31
CA LYS A 191 1.21 -17.95 -28.24
C LYS A 191 1.39 -16.50 -27.81
N ASN A 192 0.47 -15.66 -28.27
CA ASN A 192 0.44 -14.22 -27.99
C ASN A 192 -0.40 -13.81 -26.76
N TYR A 193 -0.87 -14.77 -25.96
CA TYR A 193 -1.77 -14.50 -24.84
C TYR A 193 -1.01 -14.46 -23.52
N MET A 194 -1.11 -13.34 -22.81
CA MET A 194 -0.60 -13.16 -21.46
C MET A 194 -1.77 -13.06 -20.49
N ALA A 195 -1.77 -13.89 -19.44
CA ALA A 195 -2.74 -13.82 -18.37
C ALA A 195 -2.13 -13.11 -17.16
N LEU A 196 -2.74 -12.00 -16.74
CA LEU A 196 -2.44 -11.36 -15.47
C LEU A 196 -3.42 -11.88 -14.41
N VAL A 197 -2.93 -12.71 -13.48
CA VAL A 197 -3.71 -13.19 -12.34
C VAL A 197 -3.49 -12.24 -11.18
N ASN A 198 -4.53 -11.51 -10.80
CA ASN A 198 -4.54 -10.67 -9.61
C ASN A 198 -5.40 -11.33 -8.53
N ILE A 199 -4.80 -11.64 -7.37
CA ILE A 199 -5.50 -12.20 -6.22
C ILE A 199 -5.85 -11.03 -5.29
N ASP A 200 -7.06 -10.51 -5.44
CA ASP A 200 -7.55 -9.39 -4.63
C ASP A 200 -8.16 -9.89 -3.30
N GLY A 201 -7.63 -9.39 -2.19
CA GLY A 201 -7.95 -9.79 -0.81
C GLY A 201 -9.27 -9.25 -0.27
N ASN A 202 -10.32 -9.13 -1.10
CA ASN A 202 -11.61 -8.50 -0.75
C ASN A 202 -12.35 -9.15 0.45
N ARG A 203 -11.87 -10.31 0.93
CA ARG A 203 -12.42 -11.00 2.10
C ARG A 203 -11.85 -10.52 3.44
N MET A 204 -10.86 -9.62 3.45
CA MET A 204 -10.28 -9.09 4.70
C MET A 204 -11.31 -8.38 5.59
N GLY A 205 -12.17 -7.54 4.99
CA GLY A 205 -13.24 -6.86 5.73
C GLY A 205 -14.23 -7.85 6.35
N LYS A 206 -14.51 -8.96 5.66
CA LYS A 206 -15.34 -10.04 6.20
C LYS A 206 -14.65 -10.75 7.37
N MET A 207 -13.35 -11.04 7.27
CA MET A 207 -12.59 -11.64 8.36
C MET A 207 -12.56 -10.77 9.63
N PHE A 208 -12.49 -9.44 9.49
CA PHE A 208 -12.59 -8.53 10.62
C PHE A 208 -13.99 -8.53 11.25
N ASN A 209 -15.05 -8.58 10.43
CA ASN A 209 -16.42 -8.69 10.92
C ASN A 209 -16.67 -10.03 11.62
N ASP A 210 -16.13 -11.12 11.07
CA ASP A 210 -16.23 -12.45 11.65
C ASP A 210 -15.47 -12.49 13.00
N LEU A 211 -14.25 -11.93 13.07
CA LEU A 211 -13.50 -11.80 14.32
C LEU A 211 -14.30 -11.01 15.36
N LEU A 212 -14.92 -9.91 14.94
CA LEU A 212 -15.73 -9.07 15.81
C LEU A 212 -16.90 -9.83 16.45
N SER A 213 -17.48 -10.80 15.74
CA SER A 213 -18.60 -11.60 16.27
C SER A 213 -18.25 -12.44 17.51
N TYR A 214 -16.96 -12.69 17.76
CA TYR A 214 -16.48 -13.44 18.93
C TYR A 214 -16.29 -12.56 20.18
N PHE A 215 -16.42 -11.23 20.05
CA PHE A 215 -16.24 -10.29 21.15
C PHE A 215 -17.58 -9.69 21.56
N ASP A 216 -17.98 -9.95 22.80
CA ASP A 216 -19.13 -9.30 23.43
C ASP A 216 -18.64 -8.14 24.31
N PHE A 217 -18.95 -6.90 23.93
CA PHE A 217 -18.56 -5.70 24.68
C PHE A 217 -19.60 -5.29 25.74
N SER A 218 -20.68 -6.04 25.93
CA SER A 218 -21.77 -5.69 26.86
C SER A 218 -21.50 -6.04 28.32
N GLN A 219 -20.50 -6.88 28.60
CA GLN A 219 -20.18 -7.37 29.94
C GLN A 219 -18.69 -7.16 30.29
N GLY A 220 -18.36 -6.94 31.55
CA GLY A 220 -16.97 -6.85 32.03
C GLY A 220 -16.30 -5.48 31.79
N ASN A 221 -14.97 -5.43 31.95
CA ASN A 221 -14.18 -4.22 31.75
C ASN A 221 -13.97 -3.94 30.25
N ILE A 222 -14.53 -2.82 29.76
CA ILE A 222 -14.47 -2.42 28.35
C ILE A 222 -13.02 -2.17 27.89
N GLU A 223 -12.18 -1.57 28.73
CA GLU A 223 -10.79 -1.28 28.38
C GLU A 223 -9.99 -2.56 28.13
N GLU A 224 -10.17 -3.55 29.01
CA GLU A 224 -9.51 -4.85 28.89
C GLU A 224 -9.95 -5.58 27.62
N LYS A 225 -11.26 -5.58 27.32
CA LYS A 225 -11.80 -6.17 26.10
C LYS A 225 -11.33 -5.46 24.83
N ASN A 226 -11.18 -4.14 24.87
CA ASN A 226 -10.61 -3.38 23.77
C ASN A 226 -9.17 -3.81 23.49
N GLU A 227 -8.35 -3.97 24.54
CA GLU A 227 -6.98 -4.46 24.40
C GLU A 227 -6.92 -5.90 23.87
N GLU A 228 -7.79 -6.80 24.35
CA GLU A 228 -7.91 -8.16 23.84
C GLU A 228 -8.26 -8.18 22.35
N TYR A 229 -9.24 -7.35 21.94
CA TYR A 229 -9.63 -7.22 20.54
C TYR A 229 -8.49 -6.69 19.68
N ILE A 230 -7.77 -5.65 20.12
CA ILE A 230 -6.59 -5.11 19.43
C ILE A 230 -5.53 -6.20 19.22
N ARG A 231 -5.21 -6.98 20.25
CA ARG A 231 -4.24 -8.09 20.15
C ARG A 231 -4.72 -9.16 19.18
N ALA A 232 -6.00 -9.51 19.20
CA ALA A 232 -6.57 -10.50 18.29
C ALA A 232 -6.53 -10.03 16.83
N VAL A 233 -6.88 -8.76 16.57
CA VAL A 233 -6.79 -8.11 15.26
C VAL A 233 -5.36 -8.10 14.74
N LYS A 234 -4.39 -7.74 15.59
CA LYS A 234 -2.97 -7.74 15.25
C LYS A 234 -2.49 -9.14 14.86
N LYS A 235 -2.78 -10.14 15.70
CA LYS A 235 -2.43 -11.55 15.44
C LYS A 235 -3.07 -12.07 14.16
N LEU A 236 -4.33 -11.74 13.89
CA LEU A 236 -5.01 -12.11 12.65
C LEU A 236 -4.29 -11.50 11.44
N SER A 237 -3.94 -10.22 11.50
CA SER A 237 -3.21 -9.53 10.44
C SER A 237 -1.85 -10.18 10.16
N ASP A 238 -1.09 -10.50 11.19
CA ASP A 238 0.22 -11.14 11.07
C ASP A 238 0.10 -12.55 10.47
N ASN A 239 -0.89 -13.34 10.92
CA ASN A 239 -1.16 -14.66 10.38
C ASN A 239 -1.56 -14.61 8.91
N VAL A 240 -2.39 -13.64 8.52
CA VAL A 240 -2.78 -13.44 7.13
C VAL A 240 -1.56 -13.08 6.28
N LYS A 241 -0.71 -12.17 6.75
CA LYS A 241 0.54 -11.80 6.06
C LYS A 241 1.43 -13.02 5.84
N ILE A 242 1.66 -13.82 6.89
CA ILE A 242 2.46 -15.06 6.81
C ILE A 242 1.84 -16.06 5.83
N ALA A 243 0.52 -16.25 5.87
CA ALA A 243 -0.17 -17.18 4.97
C ALA A 243 -0.03 -16.76 3.49
N TYR A 244 -0.16 -15.46 3.19
CA TYR A 244 0.05 -14.94 1.83
C TYR A 244 1.49 -15.12 1.37
N GLU A 245 2.46 -14.80 2.23
CA GLU A 245 3.88 -14.93 1.90
C GLU A 245 4.27 -16.41 1.65
N ASN A 246 3.80 -17.32 2.51
CA ASN A 246 4.02 -18.75 2.33
C ASN A 246 3.35 -19.28 1.06
N ALA A 247 2.10 -18.91 0.80
CA ALA A 247 1.40 -19.31 -0.43
C ALA A 247 2.15 -18.82 -1.68
N PHE A 248 2.67 -17.59 -1.65
CA PHE A 248 3.45 -17.03 -2.74
C PHE A 248 4.77 -17.77 -2.96
N ILE A 249 5.49 -18.09 -1.88
CA ILE A 249 6.73 -18.89 -1.96
C ILE A 249 6.44 -20.27 -2.55
N HIS A 250 5.36 -20.93 -2.12
CA HIS A 250 4.97 -22.25 -2.67
C HIS A 250 4.63 -22.20 -4.16
N MET A 251 4.06 -21.10 -4.67
CA MET A 251 3.82 -20.93 -6.10
C MET A 251 5.10 -20.76 -6.93
N ASN A 252 6.20 -20.31 -6.33
CA ASN A 252 7.50 -20.13 -7.00
C ASN A 252 8.39 -21.38 -6.96
N VAL A 253 7.98 -22.44 -6.25
CA VAL A 253 8.66 -23.74 -6.34
C VAL A 253 8.20 -24.39 -7.65
N PRO A 254 9.11 -24.74 -8.57
CA PRO A 254 8.74 -25.50 -9.76
C PRO A 254 7.98 -26.74 -9.33
N LEU A 255 6.86 -27.04 -9.99
CA LEU A 255 6.26 -28.36 -9.88
C LEU A 255 7.28 -29.34 -10.45
N ASP A 256 8.02 -30.01 -9.58
CA ASP A 256 8.82 -31.17 -9.98
C ASP A 256 7.86 -32.16 -10.66
N SER A 257 8.14 -32.40 -11.95
CA SER A 257 7.49 -33.41 -12.79
C SER A 257 7.95 -34.81 -12.43
#